data_AF-A0A9D4CLG7-F1
#
_entry.id   AF-A0A9D4CLG7-F1
#
_cell.length_a   1.000
_cell.length_b   1.000
_cell.length_c   1.000
_cell.angle_alpha   90.00
_cell.angle_beta   90.00
_cell.angle_gamma   90.00
#
_symmetry.space_group_name_H-M   'P 1'
#
loop_
_entity.id
_entity.type
_entity.pdbx_description
1 polymer ?
#
loop_
_entity_poly.entity_id
_entity_poly.type
_entity_poly.pdbx_seq_one_letter_code
_entity_poly.pdbx_strand_id
1 'polypeptide(L)'
;MVDTVQHKALRIALRALNCTPGALLEEEAGVLPLDLRRKQQSLNFWDRAKSRHGSNPVNKLVGTGTFIKGKILKRKHVALPFGASIRTLVEDAGLDKVHVADLRPSNPPPWTLGPIDVDLSLSNKITKTR
;
A
#
# COMPACT_ATOMS: atom_id res chain seq x y z
N MET A 1 5.53 10.39 -16.57
CA MET A 1 6.83 9.88 -17.05
C MET A 1 6.95 8.36 -16.92
N VAL A 2 6.51 7.74 -15.81
CA VAL A 2 6.47 6.27 -15.68
C VAL A 2 5.53 5.63 -16.71
N ASP A 3 4.36 6.24 -16.93
CA ASP A 3 3.30 5.72 -17.79
C ASP A 3 3.81 5.57 -19.22
N THR A 4 4.50 6.59 -19.73
CA THR A 4 5.07 6.57 -21.08
C THR A 4 6.12 5.48 -21.25
N VAL A 5 6.91 5.19 -20.22
CA VAL A 5 7.92 4.12 -20.26
C VAL A 5 7.24 2.75 -20.23
N GLN A 6 6.27 2.55 -19.33
CA GLN A 6 5.53 1.29 -19.22
C GLN A 6 4.79 0.96 -20.52
N HIS A 7 4.05 1.92 -21.10
CA HIS A 7 3.31 1.69 -22.34
C HIS A 7 4.25 1.41 -23.52
N LYS A 8 5.42 2.07 -23.60
CA LYS A 8 6.43 1.75 -24.62
C LYS A 8 6.96 0.33 -24.46
N ALA A 9 7.27 -0.09 -23.23
CA ALA A 9 7.74 -1.44 -22.96
C ALA A 9 6.68 -2.49 -23.34
N LEU A 10 5.41 -2.26 -22.99
CA LEU A 10 4.28 -3.11 -23.38
C LEU A 10 4.13 -3.21 -24.90
N ARG A 11 4.23 -2.09 -25.63
CA ARG A 11 4.17 -2.11 -27.10
C ARG A 11 5.28 -2.97 -27.70
N ILE A 12 6.51 -2.85 -27.18
CA ILE A 12 7.65 -3.64 -27.66
C ILE A 12 7.42 -5.13 -27.37
N ALA A 13 6.98 -5.47 -26.16
CA ALA A 13 6.74 -6.86 -25.75
C ALA A 13 5.60 -7.52 -26.55
N LEU A 14 4.49 -6.81 -26.76
CA LEU A 14 3.31 -7.29 -27.50
C LEU A 14 3.43 -7.12 -29.02
N ARG A 15 4.53 -6.52 -29.51
CA ARG A 15 4.72 -6.13 -30.91
C ARG A 15 3.54 -5.32 -31.48
N ALA A 16 2.95 -4.49 -30.62
CA ALA A 16 1.77 -3.71 -30.96
C ALA A 16 2.14 -2.43 -31.72
N LEU A 17 1.22 -1.94 -32.55
CA LEU A 17 1.38 -0.70 -33.30
C LEU A 17 1.55 0.51 -32.36
N ASN A 18 2.18 1.58 -32.83
CA ASN A 18 2.37 2.82 -32.06
C ASN A 18 1.06 3.57 -31.76
N CYS A 19 -0.02 3.25 -32.48
CA CYS A 19 -1.33 3.88 -32.30
C CYS A 19 -2.24 3.12 -31.33
N THR A 20 -1.88 1.90 -30.92
CA THR A 20 -2.71 1.09 -30.01
C THR A 20 -2.97 1.84 -28.70
N PRO A 21 -4.22 1.93 -28.21
CA PRO A 21 -4.52 2.55 -26.93
C PRO A 21 -3.82 1.83 -25.77
N GLY A 22 -3.39 2.59 -24.74
CA GLY A 22 -2.71 2.03 -23.58
C GLY A 22 -3.53 0.98 -22.83
N ALA A 23 -4.80 1.27 -22.59
CA ALA A 23 -5.71 0.35 -21.90
C ALA A 23 -5.84 -1.00 -22.62
N LEU A 24 -5.87 -0.99 -23.96
CA LEU A 24 -5.97 -2.21 -24.76
C LEU A 24 -4.68 -3.04 -24.68
N LEU A 25 -3.51 -2.39 -24.64
CA LEU A 25 -2.24 -3.09 -24.40
C LEU A 25 -2.18 -3.77 -23.04
N GLU A 26 -2.77 -3.15 -22.02
CA GLU A 26 -2.79 -3.72 -20.67
C GLU A 26 -3.76 -4.90 -20.60
N GLU A 27 -4.93 -4.80 -21.24
CA GLU A 27 -5.92 -5.88 -21.35
C GLU A 27 -5.39 -7.10 -22.12
N GLU A 28 -4.73 -6.88 -23.26
CA GLU A 28 -4.06 -7.94 -24.02
C GLU A 28 -2.92 -8.61 -23.23
N ALA A 29 -2.24 -7.86 -22.35
CA ALA A 29 -1.26 -8.42 -21.43
C ALA A 29 -1.88 -9.18 -20.25
N GLY A 30 -3.21 -9.21 -20.12
CA GLY A 30 -3.92 -9.81 -18.98
C GLY A 30 -3.78 -9.01 -17.68
N VAL A 31 -3.46 -7.72 -17.76
CA VAL A 31 -3.22 -6.86 -16.59
C VAL A 31 -4.29 -5.77 -16.52
N LEU A 32 -4.76 -5.48 -15.31
CA LEU A 32 -5.70 -4.39 -15.07
C LEU A 32 -5.10 -3.03 -15.52
N PRO A 33 -5.89 -2.11 -16.09
CA PRO A 33 -5.41 -0.80 -16.48
C PRO A 33 -4.65 -0.06 -15.37
N LEU A 34 -3.57 0.65 -15.71
CA LEU A 34 -2.64 1.27 -14.75
C LEU A 34 -3.36 2.20 -13.76
N ASP A 35 -4.31 2.98 -14.25
CA ASP A 35 -5.07 3.91 -13.43
C ASP A 35 -5.92 3.19 -12.38
N LEU A 36 -6.53 2.07 -12.76
CA LEU A 36 -7.28 1.24 -11.83
C LEU A 36 -6.36 0.56 -10.82
N ARG A 37 -5.19 0.07 -11.24
CA ARG A 37 -4.18 -0.50 -10.32
C ARG A 37 -3.71 0.52 -9.29
N ARG A 38 -3.47 1.77 -9.69
CA ARG A 38 -3.11 2.86 -8.78
C ARG A 38 -4.21 3.17 -7.78
N LYS A 39 -5.47 3.21 -8.22
CA LYS A 39 -6.62 3.38 -7.34
C LYS A 39 -6.75 2.22 -6.35
N GLN A 40 -6.64 0.99 -6.83
CA GLN A 40 -6.67 -0.22 -6.01
C GLN A 40 -5.55 -0.22 -4.96
N GLN A 41 -4.31 0.09 -5.37
CA GLN A 41 -3.17 0.15 -4.46
C GLN A 41 -3.36 1.25 -3.39
N SER A 42 -3.91 2.39 -3.80
CA SER A 42 -4.25 3.48 -2.87
C SER A 42 -5.27 2.99 -1.84
N LEU A 43 -6.40 2.44 -2.28
CA LEU A 43 -7.44 1.89 -1.40
C LEU A 43 -6.92 0.80 -0.47
N ASN A 44 -6.11 -0.14 -0.98
CA ASN A 44 -5.48 -1.20 -0.17
C ASN A 44 -4.58 -0.62 0.92
N PHE A 45 -3.85 0.44 0.61
CA PHE A 45 -3.03 1.12 1.59
C PHE A 45 -3.88 1.82 2.65
N TRP A 46 -4.96 2.49 2.26
CA TRP A 46 -5.90 3.11 3.20
C TRP A 46 -6.55 2.08 4.13
N ASP A 47 -6.98 0.95 3.60
CA ASP A 47 -7.58 -0.13 4.39
C ASP A 47 -6.60 -0.65 5.45
N ARG A 48 -5.36 -0.94 5.05
CA ARG A 48 -4.26 -1.34 5.95
C ARG A 48 -3.91 -0.27 7.00
N ALA A 49 -4.08 1.01 6.66
CA ALA A 49 -3.83 2.09 7.61
C ALA A 49 -4.97 2.18 8.64
N LYS A 50 -6.23 2.12 8.16
CA LYS A 50 -7.44 2.16 8.97
C LYS A 50 -7.54 0.95 9.90
N SER A 51 -7.13 -0.23 9.44
CA SER A 51 -7.10 -1.47 10.22
C SER A 51 -6.17 -1.43 11.44
N ARG A 52 -5.32 -0.40 11.58
CA ARG A 52 -4.41 -0.22 12.74
C ARG A 52 -4.89 0.86 13.71
N HIS A 53 -6.20 1.08 13.84
CA HIS A 53 -6.91 1.93 14.82
C HIS A 53 -6.06 2.98 15.58
N GLY A 54 -5.46 3.92 14.85
CA GLY A 54 -4.69 5.04 15.43
C GLY A 54 -3.21 4.79 15.76
N SER A 55 -2.72 3.55 15.74
CA SER A 55 -1.28 3.24 15.90
C SER A 55 -0.47 3.70 14.68
N ASN A 56 -1.03 3.63 13.48
CA ASN A 56 -0.35 4.09 12.27
C ASN A 56 -0.30 5.64 12.22
N PRO A 57 0.89 6.27 12.14
CA PRO A 57 1.02 7.72 12.04
C PRO A 57 0.28 8.32 10.82
N VAL A 58 0.09 7.52 9.77
CA VAL A 58 -0.61 7.93 8.55
C VAL A 58 -2.11 8.16 8.78
N ASN A 59 -2.72 7.56 9.81
CA ASN A 59 -4.12 7.81 10.15
C ASN A 59 -4.37 9.29 10.49
N LYS A 60 -3.39 9.99 11.07
CA LYS A 60 -3.46 11.44 11.31
C LYS A 60 -3.48 12.20 9.98
N LEU A 61 -2.66 11.78 9.01
CA LEU A 61 -2.52 12.44 7.71
C LEU A 61 -3.76 12.28 6.82
N VAL A 62 -4.43 11.13 6.86
CA VAL A 62 -5.68 10.88 6.13
C VAL A 62 -6.80 11.81 6.63
N GLY A 63 -6.86 12.07 7.95
CA GLY A 63 -7.79 13.04 8.54
C GLY A 63 -7.45 14.52 8.30
N THR A 64 -6.16 14.85 8.15
CA THR A 64 -5.66 16.24 7.99
C THR A 64 -5.95 16.82 6.59
N GLY A 65 -6.38 15.99 5.64
CA GLY A 65 -6.71 16.42 4.26
C GLY A 65 -7.80 17.50 4.16
N THR A 66 -8.62 17.69 5.19
CA THR A 66 -9.63 18.78 5.27
C THR A 66 -9.00 20.17 5.22
N PHE A 67 -7.87 20.39 5.89
CA PHE A 67 -7.18 21.69 5.88
C PHE A 67 -6.59 22.03 4.51
N ILE A 68 -6.28 21.01 3.71
CA ILE A 68 -5.60 21.17 2.42
C ILE A 68 -6.60 21.37 1.28
N LYS A 69 -7.82 20.81 1.39
CA LYS A 69 -8.88 20.95 0.38
C LYS A 69 -9.12 22.42 -0.01
N GLY A 70 -9.23 23.34 0.95
CA GLY A 70 -9.60 24.74 0.64
C GLY A 70 -8.58 25.58 -0.14
N LYS A 71 -7.27 25.35 0.05
CA LYS A 71 -6.19 26.09 -0.63
C LYS A 71 -5.70 25.39 -1.90
N ILE A 72 -5.70 24.05 -1.93
CA ILE A 72 -5.20 23.27 -3.06
C ILE A 72 -6.27 23.01 -4.12
N LEU A 73 -7.55 22.77 -3.78
CA LEU A 73 -8.60 22.60 -4.82
C LEU A 73 -8.76 23.83 -5.71
N LYS A 74 -8.44 25.03 -5.21
CA LYS A 74 -8.52 26.26 -6.02
C LYS A 74 -7.53 26.26 -7.19
N ARG A 75 -6.52 25.39 -7.18
CA ARG A 75 -5.53 25.26 -8.25
C ARG A 75 -5.78 23.99 -9.05
N LYS A 76 -6.40 24.13 -10.24
CA LYS A 76 -6.69 23.00 -11.16
C LYS A 76 -5.46 22.19 -11.60
N HIS A 77 -4.26 22.77 -11.54
CA HIS A 77 -3.02 22.13 -12.01
C HIS A 77 -2.19 21.48 -10.91
N VAL A 78 -2.66 21.50 -9.64
CA VAL A 78 -1.91 20.94 -8.53
C VAL A 78 -2.45 19.56 -8.20
N ALA A 79 -1.59 18.55 -8.26
CA ALA A 79 -1.92 17.21 -7.80
C ALA A 79 -2.29 17.24 -6.32
N LEU A 80 -3.43 16.63 -5.97
CA LEU A 80 -3.88 16.53 -4.60
C LEU A 80 -2.91 15.67 -3.79
N PRO A 81 -2.63 16.02 -2.52
CA PRO A 81 -1.87 15.15 -1.65
C PRO A 81 -2.66 13.85 -1.42
N PHE A 82 -1.93 12.77 -1.12
CA PHE A 82 -2.49 11.43 -0.94
C PHE A 82 -3.69 11.39 0.01
N GLY A 83 -3.62 12.05 1.16
CA GLY A 83 -4.73 12.08 2.12
C GLY A 83 -6.01 12.72 1.58
N ALA A 84 -5.90 13.68 0.66
CA ALA A 84 -7.07 14.31 0.03
C ALA A 84 -7.59 13.50 -1.16
N SER A 85 -6.70 12.92 -1.97
CA SER A 85 -7.09 12.10 -3.13
C SER A 85 -7.70 10.76 -2.71
N ILE A 86 -7.23 10.17 -1.63
CA ILE A 86 -7.79 8.90 -1.17
C ILE A 86 -9.17 9.05 -0.58
N ARG A 87 -9.45 10.20 0.05
CA ARG A 87 -10.77 10.48 0.61
C ARG A 87 -11.84 10.55 -0.48
N THR A 88 -11.55 11.19 -1.61
CA THR A 88 -12.49 11.19 -2.74
C THR A 88 -12.67 9.77 -3.28
N LEU A 89 -11.60 8.98 -3.39
CA LEU A 89 -11.72 7.58 -3.81
C LEU A 89 -12.54 6.71 -2.85
N VAL A 90 -12.43 6.93 -1.54
CA VAL A 90 -13.20 6.21 -0.51
C VAL A 90 -14.67 6.63 -0.52
N GLU A 91 -14.94 7.93 -0.70
CA GLU A 91 -16.29 8.50 -0.87
C GLU A 91 -16.94 7.92 -2.15
N ASP A 92 -16.23 7.94 -3.28
CA ASP A 92 -16.68 7.40 -4.58
C ASP A 92 -16.94 5.88 -4.51
N ALA A 93 -16.12 5.15 -3.75
CA ALA A 93 -16.28 3.70 -3.56
C ALA A 93 -17.32 3.32 -2.49
N GLY A 94 -17.91 4.28 -1.78
CA GLY A 94 -18.87 4.01 -0.70
C GLY A 94 -18.28 3.33 0.54
N LEU A 95 -16.96 3.34 0.70
CA LEU A 95 -16.23 2.63 1.77
C LEU A 95 -16.17 3.40 3.10
N ASP A 96 -16.65 4.65 3.12
CA ASP A 96 -16.60 5.50 4.32
C ASP A 96 -17.35 4.88 5.50
N LYS A 97 -18.50 4.26 5.22
CA LYS A 97 -19.37 3.61 6.21
C LYS A 97 -18.96 2.18 6.57
N VAL A 98 -17.97 1.61 5.86
CA VAL A 98 -17.54 0.23 6.09
C VAL A 98 -16.62 0.17 7.30
N HIS A 99 -16.96 -0.74 8.21
CA HIS A 99 -16.14 -1.01 9.39
C HIS A 99 -14.97 -1.91 9.00
N VAL A 100 -13.76 -1.43 9.24
CA VAL A 100 -12.53 -2.18 8.97
C VAL A 100 -12.12 -2.86 10.27
N ALA A 101 -11.85 -4.16 10.19
CA ALA A 101 -11.42 -4.94 11.36
C ALA A 101 -10.01 -4.52 11.83
N ASP A 102 -9.76 -4.62 13.14
CA ASP A 102 -8.45 -4.36 13.72
C ASP A 102 -7.50 -5.53 13.42
N LEU A 103 -6.56 -5.30 12.49
CA LEU A 103 -5.55 -6.29 12.11
C LEU A 103 -4.24 -5.92 12.79
N ARG A 104 -4.08 -6.39 14.03
CA ARG A 104 -2.82 -6.31 14.75
C ARG A 104 -1.99 -7.55 14.45
N PRO A 105 -0.69 -7.41 14.11
CA PRO A 105 0.18 -8.57 14.06
C PRO A 105 0.18 -9.22 15.45
N SER A 106 -0.24 -10.49 15.53
CA SER A 106 -0.36 -11.24 16.78
C SER A 106 1.00 -11.46 17.47
N ASN A 107 2.10 -11.40 16.71
CA ASN A 107 3.41 -11.73 17.23
C ASN A 107 4.19 -10.46 17.56
N PRO A 108 4.74 -10.35 18.79
CA PRO A 108 5.74 -9.34 19.08
C PRO A 108 6.89 -9.52 18.09
N PRO A 109 7.42 -8.42 17.53
CA PRO A 109 8.53 -8.54 16.60
C PRO A 109 9.73 -9.22 17.28
N PRO A 110 10.59 -9.95 16.54
CA PRO A 110 11.62 -10.79 17.12
C PRO A 110 12.61 -10.05 18.03
N TRP A 111 12.83 -8.75 17.80
CA TRP A 111 13.67 -7.88 18.63
C TRP A 111 13.03 -7.45 19.97
N THR A 112 11.77 -7.81 20.22
CA THR A 112 11.11 -7.64 21.52
C THR A 112 11.02 -8.93 22.32
N LEU A 113 11.48 -10.06 21.74
CA LEU A 113 11.62 -11.30 22.48
C LEU A 113 12.77 -11.15 23.49
N GLY A 114 12.51 -11.53 24.74
CA GLY A 114 13.57 -11.61 25.75
C GLY A 114 14.65 -12.62 25.34
N PRO A 115 15.84 -12.57 25.95
CA PRO A 115 16.84 -13.61 25.76
C PRO A 115 16.20 -14.98 26.06
N ILE A 116 16.38 -15.92 25.14
CA ILE A 116 15.86 -17.28 25.29
C ILE A 116 16.62 -17.92 26.46
N ASP A 117 15.88 -18.47 27.41
CA ASP A 117 16.45 -19.30 28.46
C ASP A 117 16.86 -20.64 27.84
N VAL A 118 18.15 -20.80 27.57
CA VAL A 118 18.70 -22.00 26.96
C VAL A 118 19.19 -22.92 28.07
N ASP A 119 18.51 -24.06 28.25
CA ASP A 119 19.00 -25.10 29.17
C ASP A 119 20.25 -25.77 28.60
N LEU A 120 21.39 -25.47 29.22
CA LEU A 120 22.70 -26.05 28.89
C LEU A 120 23.03 -27.29 29.73
N SER A 121 22.05 -27.90 30.41
CA SER A 121 22.25 -29.09 31.24
C SER A 121 22.94 -30.26 30.50
N LEU A 122 22.75 -30.37 29.18
CA LEU A 122 23.32 -31.43 28.35
C LEU A 122 24.81 -31.23 28.01
N SER A 123 25.28 -30.00 27.80
CA SER A 123 26.70 -29.73 27.47
C SER A 123 27.63 -30.04 28.65
N ASN A 124 27.15 -29.80 29.87
CA ASN A 124 27.88 -30.05 31.12
C ASN A 124 28.11 -31.54 31.44
N LYS A 125 27.35 -32.46 30.82
CA LYS A 125 27.55 -33.90 31.00
C LYS A 125 28.66 -34.46 30.14
N ILE A 126 28.91 -33.86 28.96
CA ILE A 126 29.89 -34.34 27.98
C ILE A 126 31.32 -33.99 28.42
N THR A 127 31.51 -32.90 29.15
CA THR A 127 32.82 -32.44 29.63
C THR A 127 33.34 -33.20 30.85
N LYS A 128 32.49 -33.89 31.61
CA LYS A 128 32.88 -34.66 32.81
C LYS A 128 33.41 -36.06 32.52
N THR A 129 33.31 -36.54 31.28
CA THR A 129 33.77 -37.87 30.85
C THR A 129 35.15 -37.87 30.20
N ARG A 130 35.99 -36.87 30.48
CA ARG A 130 37.36 -36.78 29.96
C ARG A 130 38.39 -36.70 31.08
#